data_AF-A0A822BDI1-F1
#
_entry.id   AF-A0A822BDI1-F1
#
_cell.length_a   1.000
_cell.length_b   1.000
_cell.length_c   1.000
_cell.angle_alpha   90.00
_cell.angle_beta   90.00
_cell.angle_gamma   90.00
#
_symmetry.space_group_name_H-M   'P 1'
#
loop_
_entity.id
_entity.type
_entity.pdbx_description
1 polymer ?
#
loop_
_entity_poly.entity_id
_entity_poly.type
_entity_poly.pdbx_seq_one_letter_code
_entity_poly.pdbx_strand_id
1 'polypeptide(L)' 'IMDSGNNRIQRWWPGSTYGVTVASASLNNPRGMAFDTSGNLVVADESYHRMVLFPVSCRE' A
#
# COMPACT_ATOMS: atom_id res chain seq x y z
N ILE A 1 4.80 -4.77 -2.02
CA ILE A 1 4.67 -4.84 -3.50
C ILE A 1 3.50 -3.95 -3.90
N MET A 2 3.71 -3.05 -4.86
CA MET A 2 2.66 -2.22 -5.44
C MET A 2 2.08 -2.94 -6.66
N ASP A 3 0.84 -3.40 -6.52
CA ASP A 3 0.12 -4.15 -7.53
C ASP A 3 -0.87 -3.18 -8.21
N SER A 4 -0.31 -2.21 -8.95
CA SER A 4 -1.06 -1.08 -9.50
C SER A 4 -2.14 -1.50 -10.50
N GLY A 5 -1.90 -2.57 -11.26
CA GLY A 5 -2.90 -3.13 -12.18
C GLY A 5 -4.17 -3.62 -11.47
N ASN A 6 -4.05 -3.96 -10.19
CA ASN A 6 -5.17 -4.36 -9.33
C ASN A 6 -5.52 -3.31 -8.26
N ASN A 7 -5.03 -2.07 -8.40
CA ASN A 7 -5.27 -0.97 -7.47
C ASN A 7 -5.01 -1.31 -5.99
N ARG A 8 -3.96 -2.09 -5.70
CA ARG A 8 -3.69 -2.55 -4.32
C ARG A 8 -2.21 -2.61 -3.97
N ILE A 9 -1.93 -2.58 -2.66
CA ILE A 9 -0.62 -2.88 -2.09
C ILE A 9 -0.66 -4.25 -1.40
N GLN A 10 0.32 -5.09 -1.72
CA GLN A 10 0.47 -6.44 -1.16
C GLN A 10 1.72 -6.53 -0.27
N ARG A 11 1.58 -7.19 0.88
CA ARG A 11 2.68 -7.68 1.70
C ARG A 11 2.92 -9.15 1.41
N TRP A 12 4.19 -9.52 1.23
CA TRP A 12 4.61 -10.90 0.99
C TRP A 12 5.68 -11.29 2.00
N TRP A 13 5.61 -12.53 2.48
CA TRP A 13 6.63 -13.12 3.32
C TRP A 13 7.57 -13.99 2.48
N PRO A 14 8.87 -14.07 2.83
CA PRO A 14 9.79 -15.00 2.17
C PRO A 14 9.23 -16.43 2.19
N GLY A 15 9.17 -17.07 1.02
CA GLY A 15 8.64 -18.43 0.88
C GLY A 15 7.11 -18.56 0.86
N SER A 16 6.35 -17.47 0.99
CA SER A 16 4.88 -17.51 0.89
C SER A 16 4.41 -17.74 -0.55
N THR A 17 3.33 -18.51 -0.71
CA THR A 17 2.63 -18.70 -1.99
C THR A 17 1.50 -17.68 -2.21
N TYR A 18 1.15 -16.90 -1.19
CA TYR A 18 0.13 -15.86 -1.27
C TYR A 18 0.55 -14.56 -0.55
N GLY A 19 0.01 -13.44 -1.04
CA GLY A 19 0.19 -12.11 -0.44
C GLY A 19 -1.00 -11.70 0.42
N VAL A 20 -0.77 -10.73 1.31
CA VAL A 20 -1.83 -10.08 2.09
C VAL A 20 -2.05 -8.68 1.54
N THR A 21 -3.30 -8.35 1.19
CA THR A 21 -3.68 -6.97 0.86
C THR A 21 -3.60 -6.11 2.11
N VAL A 22 -2.72 -5.11 2.10
CA VAL A 22 -2.56 -4.15 3.20
C VAL A 22 -3.18 -2.79 2.88
N ALA A 23 -3.46 -2.52 1.60
CA ALA A 23 -4.20 -1.35 1.14
C ALA A 23 -4.88 -1.65 -0.20
N SER A 24 -6.16 -1.29 -0.36
CA SER A 24 -6.88 -1.46 -1.63
C SER A 24 -8.11 -0.55 -1.78
N ALA A 25 -8.92 -0.42 -0.73
CA ALA A 25 -10.26 0.19 -0.81
C ALA A 25 -10.29 1.69 -1.20
N SER A 26 -9.13 2.35 -1.26
CA SER A 26 -9.05 3.80 -1.50
C SER A 26 -7.94 4.18 -2.47
N LEU A 27 -7.46 3.25 -3.29
CA LEU A 27 -6.41 3.52 -4.28
C LEU A 27 -6.96 3.42 -5.70
N ASN A 28 -6.48 4.29 -6.57
CA ASN A 28 -6.73 4.26 -8.00
C ASN A 28 -5.44 4.59 -8.74
N ASN A 29 -4.88 3.56 -9.39
CA ASN A 29 -3.64 3.64 -10.14
C ASN A 29 -2.47 4.16 -9.28
N PRO A 30 -2.08 3.45 -8.20
CA PRO A 30 -0.95 3.87 -7.38
C PRO A 30 0.36 3.79 -8.19
N ARG A 31 1.23 4.80 -8.05
CA ARG A 31 2.50 4.90 -8.81
C ARG A 31 3.76 4.97 -7.94
N GLY A 32 3.61 5.32 -6.66
CA GLY A 32 4.71 5.50 -5.72
C GLY A 32 4.33 5.00 -4.33
N MET A 33 5.28 4.41 -3.60
CA MET A 33 5.12 4.09 -2.18
C MET A 33 6.43 4.27 -1.43
N ALA A 34 6.35 4.77 -0.20
CA ALA A 34 7.48 4.91 0.71
C ALA A 34 7.00 4.72 2.16
N PHE A 35 7.92 4.37 3.05
CA PHE A 35 7.66 4.40 4.48
C PHE A 35 8.17 5.72 5.07
N ASP A 36 7.39 6.34 5.96
CA ASP A 36 7.89 7.45 6.77
C ASP A 36 8.72 6.95 7.96
N THR A 37 9.32 7.87 8.73
CA THR A 37 10.16 7.53 9.89
C THR A 37 9.38 6.89 11.04
N SER A 38 8.06 7.05 11.08
CA SER A 38 7.15 6.42 12.03
C SER A 38 6.69 5.03 11.56
N GLY A 39 7.13 4.61 10.37
CA GLY A 39 6.79 3.34 9.74
C GLY A 39 5.49 3.36 8.93
N ASN A 40 4.79 4.50 8.81
CA ASN A 40 3.55 4.55 8.04
C ASN A 40 3.84 4.40 6.55
N LEU A 41 2.96 3.71 5.85
CA LEU A 41 3.05 3.55 4.41
C LEU A 41 2.37 4.73 3.73
N VAL A 42 3.15 5.54 3.01
CA VAL A 42 2.67 6.63 2.18
C VAL A 42 2.58 6.15 0.73
N VAL A 43 1.44 6.36 0.08
CA VAL A 43 1.17 5.93 -1.30
C VAL A 43 0.75 7.13 -2.15
N ALA A 44 1.37 7.28 -3.32
CA ALA A 44 0.96 8.23 -4.35
C ALA A 44 -0.17 7.63 -5.20
N ASP A 45 -1.36 8.20 -5.03
CA ASP A 45 -2.62 7.78 -5.62
C ASP A 45 -2.91 8.67 -6.84
N GLU A 46 -2.37 8.28 -7.99
CA GLU A 46 -2.17 9.14 -9.16
C GLU A 46 -3.50 9.66 -9.73
N SER A 47 -4.45 8.76 -9.99
CA SER A 47 -5.73 9.12 -10.60
C SER A 47 -6.60 10.00 -9.70
N TYR A 48 -6.37 9.95 -8.39
CA TYR A 48 -7.04 10.82 -7.43
C TYR A 48 -6.20 12.04 -7.03
N HIS A 49 -5.03 12.25 -7.65
CA HIS A 49 -4.13 13.39 -7.42
C HIS A 49 -3.85 13.65 -5.93
N ARG A 50 -3.64 12.58 -5.15
CA ARG A 50 -3.46 12.68 -3.71
C ARG A 50 -2.39 11.74 -3.18
N MET A 51 -1.99 12.01 -1.95
CA MET A 51 -1.17 11.10 -1.14
C MET A 51 -2.07 10.44 -0.10
N VAL A 52 -2.02 9.12 0.01
CA VAL A 52 -2.75 8.35 1.02
C VAL A 52 -1.75 7.82 2.03
N LEU A 53 -2.00 8.08 3.31
CA LEU A 53 -1.22 7.56 4.41
C LEU A 53 -1.95 6.38 5.03
N PHE A 54 -1.33 5.21 5.00
CA PHE A 54 -1.75 4.01 5.71
C PHE A 54 -0.90 3.90 6.98
N PRO A 55 -1.49 4.12 8.16
CA PRO A 55 -0.74 3.99 9.38
C PRO A 55 -0.26 2.55 9.55
N VAL A 56 0.95 2.38 10.09
CA VAL A 56 1.31 1.11 10.73
C VAL A 56 0.44 1.00 11.96
N SER A 57 -0.73 0.40 11.83
CA SER A 57 -1.60 0.24 12.99
C SER A 57 -0.88 -0.61 14.04
N CYS A 58 -0.84 -0.12 15.28
CA CYS A 58 -0.94 -1.02 16.41
C CYS A 58 -2.38 -1.54 16.44
N ARG A 59 -2.61 -2.68 15.75
CA ARG A 59 -3.69 -3.69 15.88
C ARG A 59 -5.16 -3.16 15.85
N GLU A 60 -6.18 -3.92 15.47
CA GLU A 60 -6.39 -5.38 15.40
C GLU A 60 -7.00 -5.79 14.05
#